data_AF-A0A0G1UQK5-F1
#
_entry.id   AF-A0A0G1UQK5-F1
#
_cell.length_a   1.000
_cell.length_b   1.000
_cell.length_c   1.000
_cell.angle_alpha   90.00
_cell.angle_beta   90.00
_cell.angle_gamma   90.00
#
_symmetry.space_group_name_H-M   'P 1'
#
loop_
_entity.id
_entity.type
_entity.pdbx_description
1 polymer ?
#
loop_
_entity_poly.entity_id
_entity_poly.type
_entity_poly.pdbx_seq_one_letter_code
_entity_poly.pdbx_strand_id
1 'polypeptide(L)'
;MKFTDLQKLTDNFTKEFLDAKSGKKTSLPFIPHQLSLTPKVKKGEIFQVLRIGGSIYQNALVKRINGRIAIVKSMQKPLPLFTTEEVFLNFIARQLDKNITHLALNFAYPMQPISRDGYLDGKLLFGTKEHTFEGLPGKPIGEAIERYILDKQKRQIHVAIANDTVCLLLSGLTQFNRNQLAAGIIGTGMNFAIFLDEKTTVNLESAGFDKFPQSPEGKLIDKASARPGKALFEKEVSGGYLYQHFNIRLHKEGLDFPEIKSTKEMDEVAFRNIPLVSLLAREVSEHSSSLIACQIAGITRFYNRDCTFVIEGSLFWKGYRYKENVGILVRQLVPEHQVSFVFIEESGVLGAAKLIS
;
A
#
# COMPACT_ATOMS: atom_id res chain seq x y z
N MET A 1 3.32 11.60 -22.58
CA MET A 1 4.59 10.88 -22.91
C MET A 1 4.40 10.09 -24.20
N LYS A 2 5.45 9.86 -25.00
CA LYS A 2 5.33 8.99 -26.18
C LYS A 2 5.27 7.53 -25.72
N PHE A 3 4.60 6.67 -26.48
CA PHE A 3 4.50 5.24 -26.15
C PHE A 3 5.88 4.57 -26.00
N THR A 4 6.86 4.95 -26.82
CA THR A 4 8.25 4.48 -26.72
C THR A 4 8.91 4.82 -25.38
N ASP A 5 8.53 5.93 -24.76
CA ASP A 5 9.06 6.32 -23.44
C ASP A 5 8.45 5.44 -22.34
N LEU A 6 7.17 5.11 -22.46
CA LEU A 6 6.47 4.20 -21.54
C LEU A 6 7.04 2.77 -21.63
N GLN A 7 7.37 2.30 -22.84
CA GLN A 7 8.05 1.01 -23.04
C GLN A 7 9.39 0.99 -22.30
N LYS A 8 10.24 2.00 -22.53
CA LYS A 8 11.55 2.11 -21.84
C LYS A 8 11.41 2.17 -20.32
N LEU A 9 10.41 2.90 -19.81
CA LEU A 9 10.17 2.98 -18.37
C LEU A 9 9.74 1.62 -17.80
N THR A 10 8.86 0.91 -18.52
CA THR A 10 8.44 -0.45 -18.16
C THR A 10 9.64 -1.41 -18.16
N ASP A 11 10.54 -1.29 -19.13
CA ASP A 11 11.79 -2.07 -19.20
C ASP A 11 12.71 -1.76 -18.01
N ASN A 12 12.91 -0.47 -17.70
CA ASN A 12 13.71 -0.04 -16.54
C ASN A 12 13.14 -0.60 -15.23
N PHE A 13 11.83 -0.51 -15.04
CA PHE A 13 11.17 -1.04 -13.85
C PHE A 13 11.32 -2.56 -13.76
N THR A 14 11.08 -3.28 -14.86
CA THR A 14 11.26 -4.74 -14.93
C THR A 14 12.70 -5.14 -14.62
N LYS A 15 13.69 -4.39 -15.12
CA LYS A 15 15.11 -4.62 -14.85
C LYS A 15 15.44 -4.40 -13.38
N GLU A 16 15.04 -3.28 -12.79
CA GLU A 16 15.25 -3.00 -11.35
C GLU A 16 14.61 -4.08 -10.48
N PHE A 17 13.44 -4.56 -10.87
CA PHE A 17 12.76 -5.67 -10.20
C PHE A 17 13.60 -6.95 -10.23
N LEU A 18 14.07 -7.36 -11.42
CA LEU A 18 14.89 -8.57 -11.60
C LEU A 18 16.23 -8.46 -10.85
N ASP A 19 16.86 -7.29 -10.92
CA ASP A 19 18.10 -7.01 -10.20
C ASP A 19 17.87 -7.10 -8.67
N ALA A 20 16.79 -6.52 -8.15
CA ALA A 20 16.42 -6.59 -6.73
C ALA A 20 16.15 -8.03 -6.28
N LYS A 21 15.39 -8.81 -7.06
CA LYS A 21 15.18 -10.25 -6.81
C LYS A 21 16.49 -11.03 -6.75
N SER A 22 17.49 -10.66 -7.56
CA SER A 22 18.82 -11.28 -7.56
C SER A 22 19.73 -10.81 -6.40
N GLY A 23 19.23 -9.97 -5.49
CA GLY A 23 19.98 -9.44 -4.35
C GLY A 23 20.85 -8.23 -4.67
N LYS A 24 20.77 -7.66 -5.89
CA LYS A 24 21.48 -6.42 -6.21
C LYS A 24 20.79 -5.24 -5.54
N LYS A 25 21.58 -4.24 -5.14
CA LYS A 25 21.04 -2.98 -4.65
C LYS A 25 20.41 -2.21 -5.80
N THR A 26 19.14 -1.86 -5.65
CA THR A 26 18.35 -1.11 -6.63
C THR A 26 17.59 0.02 -5.94
N SER A 27 16.81 0.79 -6.69
CA SER A 27 15.87 1.79 -6.16
C SER A 27 14.63 1.16 -5.51
N LEU A 28 14.37 -0.13 -5.76
CA LEU A 28 13.32 -0.91 -5.12
C LEU A 28 13.89 -1.60 -3.88
N PRO A 29 13.45 -1.26 -2.66
CA PRO A 29 13.87 -1.95 -1.45
C PRO A 29 13.58 -3.46 -1.47
N PHE A 30 12.51 -3.88 -2.15
CA PHE A 30 12.18 -5.28 -2.41
C PHE A 30 12.21 -6.13 -1.12
N ILE A 31 11.21 -5.92 -0.26
CA ILE A 31 11.20 -6.42 1.11
C ILE A 31 10.44 -7.76 1.19
N PRO A 32 11.13 -8.92 1.28
CA PRO A 32 10.49 -10.22 1.37
C PRO A 32 9.91 -10.46 2.76
N HIS A 33 8.75 -11.09 2.80
CA HIS A 33 8.07 -11.57 4.00
C HIS A 33 7.82 -13.07 3.83
N GLN A 34 8.22 -13.84 4.85
CA GLN A 34 8.01 -15.28 4.89
C GLN A 34 6.67 -15.58 5.56
N LEU A 35 5.74 -16.14 4.79
CA LEU A 35 4.39 -16.48 5.23
C LEU A 35 4.37 -17.88 5.85
N SER A 36 3.53 -18.04 6.87
CA SER A 36 3.19 -19.37 7.38
C SER A 36 2.08 -19.98 6.51
N LEU A 37 2.29 -21.21 6.02
CA LEU A 37 1.24 -21.97 5.33
C LEU A 37 0.30 -22.69 6.30
N THR A 38 0.69 -22.77 7.57
CA THR A 38 -0.09 -23.45 8.59
C THR A 38 -0.93 -22.42 9.35
N PRO A 39 -2.26 -22.57 9.34
CA PRO A 39 -3.14 -21.71 10.13
C PRO A 39 -2.76 -21.79 11.62
N LYS A 40 -2.69 -20.63 12.26
CA LYS A 40 -2.40 -20.48 13.69
C LYS A 40 -3.66 -20.55 14.55
N VAL A 41 -4.79 -20.09 13.99
CA VAL A 41 -6.10 -20.17 14.65
C VAL A 41 -6.82 -21.48 14.33
N LYS A 42 -7.51 -22.04 15.33
CA LYS A 42 -8.30 -23.26 15.21
C LYS A 42 -9.56 -23.01 14.37
N LYS A 43 -10.14 -24.08 13.81
CA LYS A 43 -11.43 -24.00 13.11
C LYS A 43 -12.51 -23.50 14.07
N GLY A 44 -13.23 -22.46 13.67
CA GLY A 44 -14.29 -21.84 14.48
C GLY A 44 -13.80 -20.91 15.59
N GLU A 45 -12.49 -20.73 15.76
CA GLU A 45 -11.93 -19.76 16.70
C GLU A 45 -12.26 -18.34 16.26
N ILE A 46 -12.63 -17.49 17.24
CA ILE A 46 -12.78 -16.05 17.05
C ILE A 46 -11.46 -15.41 17.43
N PHE A 47 -10.92 -14.59 16.53
CA PHE A 47 -9.71 -13.82 16.73
C PHE A 47 -9.95 -12.38 16.31
N GLN A 48 -8.99 -11.51 16.61
CA GLN A 48 -9.11 -10.09 16.34
C GLN A 48 -8.20 -9.64 15.22
N VAL A 49 -8.71 -8.71 14.42
CA VAL A 49 -7.94 -7.95 13.45
C VAL A 49 -7.98 -6.47 13.83
N LEU A 50 -6.81 -5.86 13.85
CA LEU A 50 -6.67 -4.41 13.90
C LEU A 50 -6.00 -3.94 12.61
N ARG A 51 -6.60 -2.98 11.93
CA ARG A 51 -5.95 -2.22 10.85
C ARG A 51 -5.60 -0.85 11.38
N ILE A 52 -4.34 -0.47 11.29
CA ILE A 52 -3.83 0.85 11.62
C ILE A 52 -3.37 1.51 10.32
N GLY A 53 -4.22 2.38 9.76
CA GLY A 53 -3.93 3.16 8.56
C GLY A 53 -3.22 4.48 8.87
N GLY A 54 -3.29 5.43 7.95
CA GLY A 54 -2.78 6.79 8.15
C GLY A 54 -3.71 7.71 8.95
N SER A 55 -5.02 7.60 8.76
CA SER A 55 -6.00 8.52 9.40
C SER A 55 -7.14 7.80 10.13
N ILE A 56 -7.31 6.51 9.88
CA ILE A 56 -8.34 5.67 10.50
C ILE A 56 -7.72 4.39 11.03
N TYR A 57 -8.33 3.83 12.08
CA TYR A 57 -8.17 2.42 12.40
C TYR A 57 -9.48 1.67 12.21
N GLN A 58 -9.34 0.38 11.96
CA GLN A 58 -10.44 -0.56 11.94
C GLN A 58 -10.19 -1.66 12.96
N ASN A 59 -11.23 -2.00 13.71
CA ASN A 59 -11.21 -3.08 14.67
C ASN A 59 -12.30 -4.08 14.33
N ALA A 60 -11.90 -5.33 14.10
CA ALA A 60 -12.80 -6.39 13.71
C ALA A 60 -12.58 -7.68 14.50
N LEU A 61 -13.68 -8.31 14.93
CA LEU A 61 -13.69 -9.70 15.35
C LEU A 61 -14.02 -10.58 14.15
N VAL A 62 -13.20 -11.60 13.94
CA VAL A 62 -13.24 -12.46 12.76
C VAL A 62 -13.22 -13.91 13.20
N LYS A 63 -13.89 -14.75 12.42
CA LYS A 63 -14.01 -16.19 12.66
C LYS A 63 -13.61 -16.97 11.43
N ARG A 64 -12.82 -18.02 11.61
CA ARG A 64 -12.47 -18.95 10.53
C ARG A 64 -13.52 -20.06 10.41
N ILE A 65 -14.32 -20.05 9.36
CA ILE A 65 -15.38 -21.03 9.10
C ILE A 65 -15.11 -21.74 7.77
N ASN A 66 -14.89 -23.05 7.81
CA ASN A 66 -14.69 -23.89 6.62
C ASN A 66 -13.66 -23.32 5.62
N GLY A 67 -12.51 -22.84 6.12
CA GLY A 67 -11.44 -22.25 5.30
C GLY A 67 -11.70 -20.82 4.84
N ARG A 68 -12.89 -20.25 5.12
CA ARG A 68 -13.24 -18.85 4.85
C ARG A 68 -13.14 -18.00 6.11
N ILE A 69 -12.92 -16.71 5.91
CA ILE A 69 -12.90 -15.69 6.98
C ILE A 69 -14.29 -15.03 7.00
N ALA A 70 -14.94 -15.02 8.16
CA ALA A 70 -16.20 -14.34 8.38
C ALA A 70 -16.01 -13.21 9.40
N ILE A 71 -16.36 -11.98 9.01
CA ILE A 71 -16.33 -10.81 9.90
C ILE A 71 -17.57 -10.87 10.79
N VAL A 72 -17.36 -11.00 12.10
CA VAL A 72 -18.44 -11.09 13.11
C VAL A 72 -18.89 -9.70 13.54
N LYS A 73 -17.92 -8.80 13.74
CA LYS A 73 -18.15 -7.41 14.13
C LYS A 73 -17.00 -6.59 13.55
N SER A 74 -17.31 -5.42 13.00
CA SER A 74 -16.30 -4.47 12.50
C SER A 74 -16.70 -3.05 12.88
N MET A 75 -15.72 -2.22 13.17
CA MET A 75 -15.90 -0.80 13.40
C MET A 75 -14.69 -0.03 12.89
N GLN A 76 -14.94 1.17 12.36
CA GLN A 76 -13.90 2.10 11.94
C GLN A 76 -14.02 3.39 12.74
N LYS A 77 -12.88 3.95 13.15
CA LYS A 77 -12.80 5.23 13.87
C LYS A 77 -11.56 6.01 13.43
N PRO A 78 -11.55 7.35 13.62
CA PRO A 78 -10.36 8.16 13.44
C PRO A 78 -9.18 7.61 14.25
N LEU A 79 -7.99 7.68 13.68
CA LEU A 79 -6.78 7.21 14.32
C LEU A 79 -6.30 8.22 15.37
N PRO A 80 -6.03 7.81 16.62
CA PRO A 80 -5.38 8.68 17.58
C PRO A 80 -3.90 8.86 17.24
N LEU A 81 -3.28 9.94 17.72
CA LEU A 81 -1.84 10.14 17.57
C LEU A 81 -1.05 9.11 18.39
N PHE A 82 0.00 8.57 17.78
CA PHE A 82 0.90 7.62 18.41
C PHE A 82 2.27 8.27 18.60
N THR A 83 2.39 9.07 19.65
CA THR A 83 3.61 9.82 19.95
C THR A 83 4.70 8.94 20.55
N THR A 84 4.33 7.97 21.40
CA THR A 84 5.27 7.06 22.09
C THR A 84 4.83 5.60 21.95
N GLU A 85 5.77 4.68 22.21
CA GLU A 85 5.51 3.25 22.36
C GLU A 85 4.38 2.98 23.36
N GLU A 86 4.39 3.63 24.53
CA GLU A 86 3.38 3.42 25.57
C GLU A 86 1.97 3.82 25.10
N VAL A 87 1.84 4.94 24.39
CA VAL A 87 0.55 5.40 23.85
C VAL A 87 0.00 4.38 22.85
N PHE A 88 0.86 3.87 21.97
CA PHE A 88 0.48 2.84 21.01
C PHE A 88 0.06 1.53 21.70
N LEU A 89 0.88 1.01 22.62
CA LEU A 89 0.60 -0.25 23.31
C LEU A 89 -0.65 -0.18 24.19
N ASN A 90 -0.86 0.92 24.92
CA ASN A 90 -2.07 1.16 25.69
C ASN A 90 -3.31 1.26 24.78
N PHE A 91 -3.19 1.90 23.63
CA PHE A 91 -4.26 1.93 22.63
C PHE A 91 -4.64 0.52 22.18
N ILE A 92 -3.67 -0.31 21.76
CA ILE A 92 -3.92 -1.70 21.35
C ILE A 92 -4.61 -2.46 22.50
N ALA A 93 -4.07 -2.37 23.72
CA ALA A 93 -4.61 -3.05 24.90
C ALA A 93 -6.08 -2.70 25.19
N ARG A 94 -6.50 -1.44 24.95
CA ARG A 94 -7.89 -0.99 25.12
C ARG A 94 -8.82 -1.47 24.01
N GLN A 95 -8.29 -1.72 22.81
CA GLN A 95 -9.07 -2.21 21.67
C GLN A 95 -9.30 -3.72 21.71
N LEU A 96 -8.46 -4.47 22.43
CA LEU A 96 -8.53 -5.93 22.46
C LEU A 96 -9.76 -6.44 23.23
N ASP A 97 -10.51 -7.33 22.59
CA ASP A 97 -11.53 -8.12 23.27
C ASP A 97 -10.87 -9.03 24.32
N LYS A 98 -11.54 -9.28 25.45
CA LYS A 98 -10.99 -10.05 26.57
C LYS A 98 -10.83 -11.54 26.27
N ASN A 99 -11.59 -12.06 25.31
CA ASN A 99 -11.67 -13.50 25.04
C ASN A 99 -10.78 -13.96 23.88
N ILE A 100 -10.09 -13.05 23.21
CA ILE A 100 -9.20 -13.40 22.10
C ILE A 100 -7.83 -13.84 22.62
N THR A 101 -7.21 -14.75 21.88
CA THR A 101 -5.84 -15.24 22.05
C THR A 101 -4.95 -14.86 20.87
N HIS A 102 -5.51 -14.45 19.74
CA HIS A 102 -4.78 -14.08 18.53
C HIS A 102 -5.19 -12.70 18.02
N LEU A 103 -4.19 -11.90 17.67
CA LEU A 103 -4.32 -10.61 16.99
C LEU A 103 -3.57 -10.67 15.66
N ALA A 104 -4.23 -10.27 14.58
CA ALA A 104 -3.56 -9.93 13.34
C ALA A 104 -3.61 -8.42 13.09
N LEU A 105 -2.47 -7.84 12.79
CA LEU A 105 -2.28 -6.40 12.66
C LEU A 105 -1.90 -6.04 11.22
N ASN A 106 -2.78 -5.32 10.54
CA ASN A 106 -2.46 -4.61 9.30
C ASN A 106 -1.90 -3.24 9.67
N PHE A 107 -0.65 -2.96 9.30
CA PHE A 107 0.08 -1.78 9.76
C PHE A 107 0.66 -0.98 8.59
N ALA A 108 0.19 0.25 8.41
CA ALA A 108 0.56 1.11 7.29
C ALA A 108 1.92 1.83 7.45
N TYR A 109 2.64 1.63 8.56
CA TYR A 109 3.92 2.31 8.79
C TYR A 109 5.11 1.43 8.33
N PRO A 110 6.22 2.05 7.89
CA PRO A 110 7.39 1.33 7.40
C PRO A 110 7.99 0.42 8.47
N MET A 111 8.17 -0.85 8.12
CA MET A 111 8.76 -1.85 9.01
C MET A 111 9.64 -2.83 8.25
N GLN A 112 10.65 -3.33 8.95
CA GLN A 112 11.45 -4.45 8.51
C GLN A 112 10.80 -5.75 9.00
N PRO A 113 10.33 -6.64 8.11
CA PRO A 113 9.73 -7.89 8.53
C PRO A 113 10.74 -8.82 9.16
N ILE A 114 10.29 -9.56 10.16
CA ILE A 114 11.02 -10.64 10.82
C ILE A 114 10.06 -11.81 11.06
N SER A 115 10.59 -12.99 11.34
CA SER A 115 9.79 -14.14 11.76
C SER A 115 10.09 -14.45 13.22
N ARG A 116 9.04 -14.64 14.03
CA ARG A 116 9.14 -14.95 15.45
C ARG A 116 8.16 -16.06 15.80
N ASP A 117 8.66 -17.21 16.25
CA ASP A 117 7.83 -18.37 16.65
C ASP A 117 6.80 -18.82 15.59
N GLY A 118 7.16 -18.65 14.31
CA GLY A 118 6.30 -18.94 13.18
C GLY A 118 5.18 -17.94 12.92
N TYR A 119 5.19 -16.78 13.58
CA TYR A 119 4.39 -15.59 13.26
C TYR A 119 5.23 -14.59 12.47
N LEU A 120 4.59 -13.90 11.53
CA LEU A 120 5.18 -12.75 10.87
C LEU A 120 5.13 -11.57 11.84
N ASP A 121 6.29 -10.98 12.12
CA ASP A 121 6.44 -9.79 12.95
C ASP A 121 7.19 -8.70 12.16
N GLY A 122 7.32 -7.51 12.71
CA GLY A 122 7.98 -6.38 12.07
C GLY A 122 8.65 -5.47 13.08
N LYS A 123 9.87 -5.03 12.74
CA LYS A 123 10.56 -3.96 13.45
C LYS A 123 10.16 -2.62 12.83
N LEU A 124 9.56 -1.73 13.61
CA LEU A 124 9.26 -0.38 13.12
C LEU A 124 10.56 0.30 12.68
N LEU A 125 10.62 0.87 11.47
CA LEU A 125 11.82 1.56 11.00
C LEU A 125 11.87 3.00 11.53
N PHE A 126 10.79 3.74 11.29
CA PHE A 126 10.63 5.12 11.74
C PHE A 126 9.16 5.51 11.75
N GLY A 127 8.80 6.45 12.61
CA GLY A 127 7.49 7.11 12.59
C GLY A 127 7.37 8.21 11.52
N THR A 128 6.22 8.84 11.48
CA THR A 128 5.98 10.09 10.74
C THR A 128 6.06 11.29 11.69
N LYS A 129 5.88 12.51 11.16
CA LYS A 129 5.80 13.73 12.00
C LYS A 129 4.63 13.67 12.99
N GLU A 130 3.53 13.02 12.61
CA GLU A 130 2.31 12.94 13.41
C GLU A 130 2.30 11.71 14.33
N HIS A 131 2.89 10.60 13.86
CA HIS A 131 3.00 9.34 14.59
C HIS A 131 4.47 8.99 14.78
N THR A 132 5.11 9.58 15.80
CA THR A 132 6.54 9.43 16.05
C THR A 132 6.92 8.06 16.63
N PHE A 133 6.01 7.43 17.37
CA PHE A 133 6.23 6.16 18.08
C PHE A 133 7.52 6.12 18.91
N GLU A 134 7.89 7.21 19.57
CA GLU A 134 9.13 7.31 20.33
C GLU A 134 9.31 6.10 21.28
N GLY A 135 10.47 5.45 21.20
CA GLY A 135 10.80 4.23 21.93
C GLY A 135 10.52 2.91 21.19
N LEU A 136 9.68 2.90 20.16
CA LEU A 136 9.32 1.69 19.39
C LEU A 136 10.23 1.37 18.18
N PRO A 137 10.80 2.34 17.43
CA PRO A 137 11.69 2.04 16.30
C PRO A 137 12.80 1.06 16.65
N GLY A 138 13.02 0.07 15.76
CA GLY A 138 13.98 -1.02 15.92
C GLY A 138 13.47 -2.22 16.73
N LYS A 139 12.37 -2.10 17.47
CA LYS A 139 11.78 -3.19 18.27
C LYS A 139 10.74 -3.99 17.48
N PRO A 140 10.65 -5.31 17.68
CA PRO A 140 9.54 -6.13 17.18
C PRO A 140 8.20 -5.66 17.76
N ILE A 141 7.29 -5.24 16.89
CA ILE A 141 6.01 -4.64 17.30
C ILE A 141 5.09 -5.69 17.94
N GLY A 142 4.99 -6.87 17.31
CA GLY A 142 4.15 -7.97 17.81
C GLY A 142 4.61 -8.42 19.19
N GLU A 143 5.91 -8.63 19.38
CA GLU A 143 6.48 -8.95 20.69
C GLU A 143 6.22 -7.86 21.75
N ALA A 144 6.37 -6.59 21.40
CA ALA A 144 6.10 -5.48 22.32
C ALA A 144 4.63 -5.48 22.77
N ILE A 145 3.69 -5.75 21.86
CA ILE A 145 2.27 -5.92 22.18
C ILE A 145 2.06 -7.11 23.11
N GLU A 146 2.60 -8.28 22.77
CA GLU A 146 2.45 -9.50 23.58
C GLU A 146 2.93 -9.31 25.02
N ARG A 147 4.14 -8.74 25.20
CA ARG A 147 4.70 -8.45 26.53
C ARG A 147 3.85 -7.46 27.29
N TYR A 148 3.39 -6.38 26.65
CA TYR A 148 2.56 -5.38 27.30
C TYR A 148 1.23 -5.95 27.79
N ILE A 149 0.58 -6.80 26.99
CA ILE A 149 -0.68 -7.46 27.37
C ILE A 149 -0.45 -8.48 28.50
N LEU A 150 0.64 -9.25 28.44
CA LEU A 150 1.00 -10.16 29.52
C LEU A 150 1.22 -9.39 30.83
N ASP A 151 1.96 -8.29 30.81
CA ASP A 151 2.31 -7.53 32.01
C ASP A 151 1.10 -6.83 32.62
N LYS A 152 0.29 -6.14 31.79
CA LYS A 152 -0.82 -5.28 32.24
C LYS A 152 -2.15 -6.01 32.40
N GLN A 153 -2.39 -7.06 31.62
CA GLN A 153 -3.68 -7.78 31.62
C GLN A 153 -3.56 -9.24 32.07
N LYS A 154 -2.34 -9.76 32.32
CA LYS A 154 -2.09 -11.16 32.70
C LYS A 154 -2.68 -12.16 31.70
N ARG A 155 -2.67 -11.79 30.42
CA ARG A 155 -3.20 -12.58 29.31
C ARG A 155 -2.09 -12.91 28.33
N GLN A 156 -2.00 -14.17 27.94
CA GLN A 156 -1.14 -14.60 26.85
C GLN A 156 -1.90 -14.50 25.54
N ILE A 157 -1.33 -13.76 24.59
CA ILE A 157 -1.83 -13.64 23.21
C ILE A 157 -0.69 -13.83 22.22
N HIS A 158 -1.02 -14.07 20.96
CA HIS A 158 -0.08 -14.10 19.84
C HIS A 158 -0.42 -13.03 18.81
N VAL A 159 0.60 -12.34 18.30
CA VAL A 159 0.46 -11.24 17.36
C VAL A 159 1.19 -11.54 16.06
N ALA A 160 0.46 -11.49 14.96
CA ALA A 160 1.05 -11.39 13.61
C ALA A 160 0.84 -9.98 13.07
N ILE A 161 1.84 -9.43 12.39
CA ILE A 161 1.79 -8.10 11.80
C ILE A 161 2.36 -8.12 10.38
N ALA A 162 1.73 -7.40 9.45
CA ALA A 162 2.25 -7.19 8.10
C ALA A 162 1.87 -5.82 7.55
N ASN A 163 2.62 -5.38 6.54
CA ASN A 163 2.41 -4.08 5.92
C ASN A 163 1.04 -4.08 5.23
N ASP A 164 0.42 -2.91 5.13
CA ASP A 164 -0.89 -2.74 4.51
C ASP A 164 -0.98 -3.29 3.08
N THR A 165 0.07 -3.10 2.28
CA THR A 165 0.15 -3.60 0.90
C THR A 165 0.29 -5.13 0.88
N VAL A 166 1.00 -5.72 1.85
CA VAL A 166 1.07 -7.18 2.02
C VAL A 166 -0.28 -7.74 2.46
N CYS A 167 -0.96 -7.10 3.40
CA CYS A 167 -2.32 -7.48 3.78
C CYS A 167 -3.27 -7.39 2.57
N LEU A 168 -3.18 -6.32 1.78
CA LEU A 168 -3.99 -6.16 0.57
C LEU A 168 -3.77 -7.34 -0.40
N LEU A 169 -2.52 -7.76 -0.63
CA LEU A 169 -2.21 -8.94 -1.43
C LEU A 169 -2.83 -10.22 -0.86
N LEU A 170 -2.69 -10.44 0.45
CA LEU A 170 -3.26 -11.61 1.11
C LEU A 170 -4.79 -11.63 1.05
N SER A 171 -5.44 -10.47 1.01
CA SER A 171 -6.90 -10.40 0.84
C SER A 171 -7.36 -10.99 -0.50
N GLY A 172 -6.52 -10.91 -1.54
CA GLY A 172 -6.77 -11.54 -2.84
C GLY A 172 -6.95 -13.06 -2.78
N LEU A 173 -6.28 -13.73 -1.83
CA LEU A 173 -6.40 -15.17 -1.61
C LEU A 173 -7.78 -15.62 -1.12
N THR A 174 -8.70 -14.68 -0.85
CA THR A 174 -10.10 -15.00 -0.55
C THR A 174 -10.93 -15.31 -1.81
N GLN A 175 -10.47 -14.87 -2.99
CA GLN A 175 -11.23 -14.94 -4.24
C GLN A 175 -10.42 -15.50 -5.42
N PHE A 176 -9.09 -15.36 -5.40
CA PHE A 176 -8.22 -15.70 -6.53
C PHE A 176 -7.09 -16.63 -6.11
N ASN A 177 -6.52 -17.31 -7.11
CA ASN A 177 -5.33 -18.12 -6.91
C ASN A 177 -4.10 -17.24 -6.74
N ARG A 178 -3.20 -17.66 -5.85
CA ARG A 178 -1.94 -16.96 -5.55
C ARG A 178 -1.14 -16.63 -6.81
N ASN A 179 -1.03 -17.58 -7.72
CA ASN A 179 -0.22 -17.48 -8.92
C ASN A 179 -0.71 -16.40 -9.92
N GLN A 180 -1.90 -15.86 -9.74
CA GLN A 180 -2.50 -14.80 -10.56
C GLN A 180 -2.49 -13.43 -9.85
N LEU A 181 -1.99 -13.33 -8.63
CA LEU A 181 -2.22 -12.15 -7.78
C LEU A 181 -1.02 -11.20 -7.71
N ALA A 182 -1.33 -9.92 -7.84
CA ALA A 182 -0.54 -8.80 -7.34
C ALA A 182 -1.48 -7.85 -6.58
N ALA A 183 -0.92 -6.92 -5.81
CA ALA A 183 -1.70 -5.89 -5.13
C ALA A 183 -1.05 -4.53 -5.29
N GLY A 184 -1.88 -3.49 -5.32
CA GLY A 184 -1.44 -2.11 -5.43
C GLY A 184 -2.27 -1.17 -4.56
N ILE A 185 -1.60 -0.33 -3.78
CA ILE A 185 -2.21 0.84 -3.15
C ILE A 185 -1.93 2.03 -4.06
N ILE A 186 -2.97 2.72 -4.52
CA ILE A 186 -2.88 3.86 -5.43
C ILE A 186 -3.90 4.92 -4.94
N GLY A 187 -3.47 5.72 -3.96
CA GLY A 187 -4.30 6.70 -3.26
C GLY A 187 -3.46 7.91 -2.85
N THR A 188 -3.47 8.28 -1.58
CA THR A 188 -2.60 9.34 -1.04
C THR A 188 -1.12 9.00 -1.22
N GLY A 189 -0.75 7.75 -0.98
CA GLY A 189 0.54 7.18 -1.33
C GLY A 189 0.41 6.16 -2.45
N MET A 190 1.51 5.49 -2.78
CA MET A 190 1.49 4.37 -3.71
C MET A 190 2.46 3.27 -3.31
N ASN A 191 2.06 2.01 -3.56
CA ASN A 191 2.93 0.86 -3.37
C ASN A 191 2.37 -0.38 -4.08
N PHE A 192 3.22 -1.37 -4.33
CA PHE A 192 2.81 -2.67 -4.86
C PHE A 192 3.41 -3.82 -4.04
N ALA A 193 2.69 -4.94 -3.97
CA ALA A 193 3.15 -6.19 -3.40
C ALA A 193 2.81 -7.37 -4.31
N ILE A 194 3.67 -8.39 -4.27
CA ILE A 194 3.58 -9.57 -5.13
C ILE A 194 3.91 -10.86 -4.37
N PHE A 195 3.48 -12.01 -4.89
CA PHE A 195 3.98 -13.32 -4.46
C PHE A 195 5.17 -13.73 -5.32
N LEU A 196 6.32 -14.03 -4.71
CA LEU A 196 7.41 -14.67 -5.44
C LEU A 196 7.17 -16.17 -5.59
N ASP A 197 6.61 -16.78 -4.56
CA ASP A 197 6.32 -18.21 -4.48
C ASP A 197 5.21 -18.47 -3.43
N GLU A 198 5.00 -19.74 -3.09
CA GLU A 198 3.98 -20.17 -2.11
C GLU A 198 4.22 -19.67 -0.68
N LYS A 199 5.44 -19.32 -0.30
CA LYS A 199 5.78 -18.88 1.05
C LYS A 199 6.29 -17.45 1.10
N THR A 200 6.72 -16.90 -0.01
CA THR A 200 7.34 -15.57 -0.05
C THR A 200 6.43 -14.56 -0.73
N THR A 201 6.04 -13.54 0.01
CA THR A 201 5.48 -12.30 -0.54
C THR A 201 6.51 -11.19 -0.45
N VAL A 202 6.47 -10.24 -1.37
CA VAL A 202 7.38 -9.09 -1.38
C VAL A 202 6.57 -7.82 -1.40
N ASN A 203 6.87 -6.94 -0.45
CA ASN A 203 6.50 -5.53 -0.55
C ASN A 203 7.57 -4.84 -1.39
N LEU A 204 7.20 -4.26 -2.53
CA LEU A 204 8.18 -3.67 -3.44
C LEU A 204 8.75 -2.35 -2.91
N GLU A 205 8.00 -1.64 -2.06
CA GLU A 205 8.26 -0.24 -1.70
C GLU A 205 8.51 0.60 -2.97
N SER A 206 7.62 0.42 -3.95
CA SER A 206 7.82 0.89 -5.33
C SER A 206 7.73 2.42 -5.49
N ALA A 207 7.33 3.12 -4.43
CA ALA A 207 7.45 4.56 -4.26
C ALA A 207 8.89 5.07 -4.47
N GLY A 208 9.89 4.23 -4.15
CA GLY A 208 11.31 4.56 -4.24
C GLY A 208 11.90 4.50 -5.65
N PHE A 209 11.18 3.97 -6.64
CA PHE A 209 11.69 3.78 -8.00
C PHE A 209 12.22 5.10 -8.59
N ASP A 210 13.44 5.11 -9.12
CA ASP A 210 14.11 6.34 -9.58
C ASP A 210 14.56 6.30 -11.05
N LYS A 211 14.28 5.20 -11.78
CA LYS A 211 14.67 5.03 -13.19
C LYS A 211 13.60 5.52 -14.16
N PHE A 212 13.05 6.70 -13.88
CA PHE A 212 12.03 7.37 -14.70
C PHE A 212 12.38 8.86 -14.91
N PRO A 213 11.87 9.50 -16.00
CA PRO A 213 12.07 10.92 -16.20
C PRO A 213 11.15 11.71 -15.26
N GLN A 214 11.70 12.21 -14.16
CA GLN A 214 10.97 13.09 -13.24
C GLN A 214 10.61 14.42 -13.92
N SER A 215 9.35 14.85 -13.79
CA SER A 215 8.89 16.14 -14.31
C SER A 215 9.60 17.33 -13.65
N PRO A 216 9.63 18.51 -14.30
CA PRO A 216 10.08 19.75 -13.67
C PRO A 216 9.35 20.04 -12.36
N GLU A 217 8.04 19.79 -12.32
CA GLU A 217 7.16 19.97 -11.17
C GLU A 217 7.53 18.99 -10.05
N GLY A 218 7.71 17.71 -10.38
CA GLY A 218 8.16 16.68 -9.43
C GLY A 218 9.50 17.00 -8.77
N LYS A 219 10.44 17.61 -9.50
CA LYS A 219 11.72 18.07 -8.95
C LYS A 219 11.54 19.20 -7.93
N LEU A 220 10.62 20.13 -8.19
CA LEU A 220 10.30 21.21 -7.25
C LEU A 220 9.63 20.66 -5.98
N ILE A 221 8.67 19.75 -6.16
CA ILE A 221 7.98 19.06 -5.06
C ILE A 221 8.97 18.27 -4.21
N ASP A 222 9.88 17.53 -4.83
CA ASP A 222 10.91 16.76 -4.11
C ASP A 222 11.80 17.67 -3.27
N LYS A 223 12.31 18.75 -3.87
CA LYS A 223 13.17 19.73 -3.19
C LYS A 223 12.48 20.39 -1.98
N ALA A 224 11.18 20.66 -2.06
CA ALA A 224 10.39 21.26 -0.99
C ALA A 224 9.89 20.24 0.06
N SER A 225 10.01 18.94 -0.22
CA SER A 225 9.47 17.89 0.65
C SER A 225 10.25 17.73 1.95
N ALA A 226 9.63 17.07 2.94
CA ALA A 226 10.30 16.75 4.20
C ALA A 226 11.52 15.82 4.06
N ARG A 227 11.63 15.08 2.95
CA ARG A 227 12.73 14.14 2.66
C ARG A 227 13.08 14.22 1.17
N PRO A 228 13.89 15.21 0.74
CA PRO A 228 14.35 15.31 -0.65
C PRO A 228 15.14 14.06 -1.08
N GLY A 229 15.03 13.66 -2.35
CA GLY A 229 15.68 12.48 -2.91
C GLY A 229 15.08 11.14 -2.49
N LYS A 230 13.93 11.13 -1.81
CA LYS A 230 13.22 9.91 -1.36
C LYS A 230 11.82 9.85 -1.94
N ALA A 231 11.32 8.63 -2.18
CA ALA A 231 9.97 8.39 -2.69
C ALA A 231 9.66 9.21 -3.97
N LEU A 232 10.64 9.27 -4.89
CA LEU A 232 10.56 10.12 -6.09
C LEU A 232 9.36 9.74 -6.96
N PHE A 233 9.12 8.44 -7.13
CA PHE A 233 7.99 7.96 -7.92
C PHE A 233 6.66 8.30 -7.27
N GLU A 234 6.54 8.12 -5.95
CA GLU A 234 5.32 8.49 -5.23
C GLU A 234 5.00 9.98 -5.38
N LYS A 235 6.01 10.85 -5.24
CA LYS A 235 5.88 12.29 -5.45
C LYS A 235 5.43 12.66 -6.86
N GLU A 236 5.69 11.81 -7.83
CA GLU A 236 5.27 12.00 -9.22
C GLU A 236 3.82 11.56 -9.46
N VAL A 237 3.35 10.51 -8.79
CA VAL A 237 2.11 9.82 -9.19
C VAL A 237 0.99 9.83 -8.15
N SER A 238 1.28 9.99 -6.86
CA SER A 238 0.28 9.76 -5.81
C SER A 238 -0.61 10.98 -5.54
N GLY A 239 -1.81 10.71 -5.03
CA GLY A 239 -2.79 11.72 -4.69
C GLY A 239 -2.34 12.68 -3.58
N GLY A 240 -1.28 12.35 -2.84
CA GLY A 240 -0.63 13.27 -1.92
C GLY A 240 0.12 14.43 -2.61
N TYR A 241 0.38 14.32 -3.92
CA TYR A 241 1.22 15.28 -4.64
C TYR A 241 0.62 15.81 -5.95
N LEU A 242 -0.32 15.11 -6.61
CA LEU A 242 -0.83 15.55 -7.93
C LEU A 242 -1.40 16.97 -7.94
N TYR A 243 -2.10 17.39 -6.89
CA TYR A 243 -2.60 18.77 -6.80
C TYR A 243 -1.48 19.83 -6.78
N GLN A 244 -0.30 19.48 -6.26
CA GLN A 244 0.88 20.36 -6.28
C GLN A 244 1.45 20.47 -7.69
N HIS A 245 1.49 19.36 -8.45
CA HIS A 245 1.87 19.39 -9.86
C HIS A 245 0.94 20.32 -10.64
N PHE A 246 -0.37 20.20 -10.42
CA PHE A 246 -1.37 21.07 -11.02
C PHE A 246 -1.14 22.54 -10.66
N ASN A 247 -1.02 22.89 -9.37
CA ASN A 247 -0.80 24.26 -8.94
C ASN A 247 0.49 24.86 -9.54
N ILE A 248 1.59 24.10 -9.56
CA ILE A 248 2.87 24.58 -10.13
C ILE A 248 2.70 24.87 -11.63
N ARG A 249 2.05 23.98 -12.38
CA ARG A 249 1.82 24.23 -13.81
C ARG A 249 0.85 25.39 -14.05
N LEU A 250 -0.18 25.52 -13.22
CA LEU A 250 -1.15 26.61 -13.29
C LEU A 250 -0.46 27.98 -13.22
N HIS A 251 0.44 28.14 -12.25
CA HIS A 251 1.26 29.35 -12.09
C HIS A 251 2.21 29.57 -13.27
N LYS A 252 2.88 28.50 -13.71
CA LYS A 252 3.85 28.56 -14.82
C LYS A 252 3.19 28.94 -16.15
N GLU A 253 1.95 28.51 -16.37
CA GLU A 253 1.17 28.81 -17.57
C GLU A 253 0.39 30.14 -17.45
N GLY A 254 0.43 30.81 -16.29
CA GLY A 254 -0.22 32.10 -16.06
C GLY A 254 -1.75 32.03 -16.10
N LEU A 255 -2.33 30.89 -15.74
CA LEU A 255 -3.77 30.66 -15.77
C LEU A 255 -4.44 31.22 -14.51
N ASP A 256 -5.46 32.05 -14.68
CA ASP A 256 -6.24 32.61 -13.58
C ASP A 256 -7.23 31.58 -13.00
N PHE A 257 -6.77 30.86 -11.98
CA PHE A 257 -7.58 29.91 -11.21
C PHE A 257 -7.03 29.80 -9.78
N PRO A 258 -7.88 29.65 -8.74
CA PRO A 258 -7.39 29.50 -7.37
C PRO A 258 -6.60 28.21 -7.18
N GLU A 259 -5.57 28.26 -6.35
CA GLU A 259 -4.86 27.04 -5.92
C GLU A 259 -5.82 26.07 -5.21
N ILE A 260 -5.64 24.79 -5.51
CA ILE A 260 -6.35 23.69 -4.87
C ILE A 260 -5.50 23.06 -3.78
N LYS A 261 -6.15 22.38 -2.83
CA LYS A 261 -5.48 21.80 -1.63
C LYS A 261 -5.44 20.28 -1.64
N SER A 262 -6.11 19.65 -2.60
CA SER A 262 -6.22 18.20 -2.66
C SER A 262 -6.35 17.70 -4.09
N THR A 263 -5.87 16.47 -4.32
CA THR A 263 -6.04 15.82 -5.63
C THR A 263 -7.51 15.54 -5.94
N LYS A 264 -8.37 15.43 -4.92
CA LYS A 264 -9.82 15.35 -5.13
C LYS A 264 -10.36 16.63 -5.78
N GLU A 265 -9.95 17.81 -5.32
CA GLU A 265 -10.31 19.07 -5.97
C GLU A 265 -9.77 19.14 -7.41
N MET A 266 -8.56 18.62 -7.65
CA MET A 266 -7.99 18.50 -9.00
C MET A 266 -8.86 17.64 -9.92
N ASP A 267 -9.32 16.48 -9.42
CA ASP A 267 -10.22 15.60 -10.16
C ASP A 267 -11.54 16.32 -10.48
N GLU A 268 -12.13 17.02 -9.51
CA GLU A 268 -13.33 17.83 -9.74
C GLU A 268 -13.11 18.89 -10.83
N VAL A 269 -11.95 19.57 -10.83
CA VAL A 269 -11.55 20.50 -11.89
C VAL A 269 -11.46 19.81 -13.24
N ALA A 270 -10.88 18.60 -13.32
CA ALA A 270 -10.79 17.84 -14.56
C ALA A 270 -12.18 17.51 -15.17
N PHE A 271 -13.22 17.33 -14.33
CA PHE A 271 -14.60 17.08 -14.76
C PHE A 271 -15.38 18.35 -15.17
N ARG A 272 -15.03 19.54 -14.66
CA ARG A 272 -15.80 20.79 -14.84
C ARG A 272 -15.69 21.45 -16.23
N ASN A 273 -14.80 21.00 -17.11
CA ASN A 273 -14.60 21.54 -18.47
C ASN A 273 -14.27 23.05 -18.55
N ILE A 274 -13.53 23.58 -17.58
CA ILE A 274 -12.98 24.94 -17.61
C ILE A 274 -11.86 24.99 -18.67
N PRO A 275 -11.91 25.87 -19.70
CA PRO A 275 -10.91 25.92 -20.75
C PRO A 275 -9.48 26.09 -20.20
N LEU A 276 -8.53 25.32 -20.75
CA LEU A 276 -7.13 25.21 -20.33
C LEU A 276 -6.90 24.65 -18.91
N VAL A 277 -7.64 25.11 -17.90
CA VAL A 277 -7.52 24.66 -16.50
C VAL A 277 -7.91 23.19 -16.35
N SER A 278 -9.07 22.77 -16.90
CA SER A 278 -9.45 21.36 -16.88
C SER A 278 -8.54 20.51 -17.74
N LEU A 279 -8.02 21.04 -18.85
CA LEU A 279 -7.04 20.31 -19.67
C LEU A 279 -5.77 20.04 -18.86
N LEU A 280 -5.28 21.04 -18.13
CA LEU A 280 -4.12 20.91 -17.28
C LEU A 280 -4.30 19.82 -16.20
N ALA A 281 -5.44 19.83 -15.51
CA ALA A 281 -5.77 18.80 -14.51
C ALA A 281 -5.82 17.38 -15.12
N ARG A 282 -6.33 17.26 -16.36
CA ARG A 282 -6.35 15.99 -17.10
C ARG A 282 -4.96 15.51 -17.45
N GLU A 283 -4.10 16.41 -17.95
CA GLU A 283 -2.72 16.07 -18.29
C GLU A 283 -1.92 15.58 -17.07
N VAL A 284 -2.14 16.19 -15.90
CA VAL A 284 -1.52 15.72 -14.64
C VAL A 284 -2.02 14.31 -14.27
N SER A 285 -3.33 14.05 -14.36
CA SER A 285 -3.91 12.72 -14.13
C SER A 285 -3.41 11.67 -15.14
N GLU A 286 -3.34 12.04 -16.42
CA GLU A 286 -2.85 11.19 -17.51
C GLU A 286 -1.37 10.84 -17.36
N HIS A 287 -0.54 11.81 -16.95
CA HIS A 287 0.87 11.57 -16.65
C HIS A 287 1.03 10.56 -15.51
N SER A 288 0.33 10.78 -14.38
CA SER A 288 0.34 9.88 -13.23
C SER A 288 -0.12 8.46 -13.59
N SER A 289 -1.28 8.33 -14.22
CA SER A 289 -1.84 7.03 -14.62
C SER A 289 -0.95 6.29 -15.63
N SER A 290 -0.25 7.01 -16.51
CA SER A 290 0.72 6.42 -17.45
C SER A 290 1.92 5.79 -16.74
N LEU A 291 2.44 6.46 -15.71
CA LEU A 291 3.55 5.94 -14.91
C LEU A 291 3.13 4.71 -14.08
N ILE A 292 1.95 4.75 -13.45
CA ILE A 292 1.37 3.60 -12.76
C ILE A 292 1.18 2.41 -13.71
N ALA A 293 0.69 2.65 -14.93
CA ALA A 293 0.54 1.61 -15.95
C ALA A 293 1.86 0.90 -16.26
N CYS A 294 2.97 1.63 -16.29
CA CYS A 294 4.29 1.04 -16.52
C CYS A 294 4.74 0.11 -15.39
N GLN A 295 4.47 0.44 -14.11
CA GLN A 295 4.80 -0.47 -13.00
C GLN A 295 3.93 -1.73 -13.03
N ILE A 296 2.63 -1.59 -13.30
CA ILE A 296 1.71 -2.73 -13.43
C ILE A 296 2.12 -3.64 -14.60
N ALA A 297 2.46 -3.04 -15.75
CA ALA A 297 2.98 -3.76 -16.90
C ALA A 297 4.30 -4.47 -16.56
N GLY A 298 5.22 -3.81 -15.86
CA GLY A 298 6.49 -4.41 -15.45
C GLY A 298 6.34 -5.58 -14.48
N ILE A 299 5.42 -5.49 -13.51
CA ILE A 299 5.05 -6.61 -12.63
C ILE A 299 4.47 -7.77 -13.46
N THR A 300 3.61 -7.46 -14.42
CA THR A 300 3.00 -8.48 -15.30
C THR A 300 4.05 -9.18 -16.16
N ARG A 301 4.99 -8.43 -16.75
CA ARG A 301 6.15 -8.99 -17.48
C ARG A 301 7.01 -9.87 -16.61
N PHE A 302 7.26 -9.45 -15.37
CA PHE A 302 8.02 -10.24 -14.40
C PHE A 302 7.35 -11.59 -14.12
N TYR A 303 6.03 -11.59 -13.94
CA TYR A 303 5.27 -12.83 -13.76
C TYR A 303 5.12 -13.68 -15.02
N ASN A 304 5.16 -13.02 -16.19
CA ASN A 304 5.01 -13.61 -17.52
C ASN A 304 3.76 -14.50 -17.65
N ARG A 305 2.61 -13.97 -17.20
CA ARG A 305 1.29 -14.63 -17.25
C ARG A 305 0.18 -13.61 -16.98
N ASP A 306 -1.07 -14.02 -17.15
CA ASP A 306 -2.25 -13.25 -16.76
C ASP A 306 -2.24 -12.88 -15.27
N CYS A 307 -2.60 -11.64 -14.97
CA CYS A 307 -2.51 -11.06 -13.63
C CYS A 307 -3.81 -10.36 -13.21
N THR A 308 -4.18 -10.57 -11.96
CA THR A 308 -5.26 -9.86 -11.27
C THR A 308 -4.63 -9.00 -10.17
N PHE A 309 -4.83 -7.69 -10.27
CA PHE A 309 -4.37 -6.75 -9.27
C PHE A 309 -5.50 -6.42 -8.31
N VAL A 310 -5.31 -6.74 -7.03
CA VAL A 310 -6.16 -6.22 -5.96
C VAL A 310 -5.74 -4.78 -5.69
N ILE A 311 -6.59 -3.82 -6.06
CA ILE A 311 -6.26 -2.40 -5.95
C ILE A 311 -7.06 -1.72 -4.84
N GLU A 312 -6.36 -1.04 -3.95
CA GLU A 312 -6.94 -0.10 -2.98
C GLU A 312 -6.50 1.33 -3.30
N GLY A 313 -7.32 2.32 -2.94
CA GLY A 313 -6.98 3.74 -3.05
C GLY A 313 -7.91 4.52 -3.98
N SER A 314 -8.32 5.71 -3.53
CA SER A 314 -9.33 6.52 -4.22
C SER A 314 -8.87 7.06 -5.56
N LEU A 315 -7.57 7.33 -5.73
CA LEU A 315 -7.03 7.88 -6.98
C LEU A 315 -7.28 6.91 -8.14
N PHE A 316 -7.01 5.62 -7.96
CA PHE A 316 -7.23 4.64 -9.02
C PHE A 316 -8.70 4.48 -9.40
N TRP A 317 -9.58 4.37 -8.39
CA TRP A 317 -10.99 4.04 -8.62
C TRP A 317 -11.87 5.25 -8.95
N LYS A 318 -11.52 6.44 -8.48
CA LYS A 318 -12.35 7.65 -8.59
C LYS A 318 -11.68 8.81 -9.32
N GLY A 319 -10.36 8.75 -9.52
CA GLY A 319 -9.61 9.79 -10.22
C GLY A 319 -10.04 9.90 -11.69
N TYR A 320 -9.84 11.07 -12.28
CA TYR A 320 -10.30 11.36 -13.65
C TYR A 320 -9.76 10.33 -14.65
N ARG A 321 -10.66 9.49 -15.19
CA ARG A 321 -10.39 8.38 -16.14
C ARG A 321 -9.21 7.47 -15.74
N TYR A 322 -8.85 7.43 -14.45
CA TYR A 322 -7.58 6.88 -14.01
C TYR A 322 -7.45 5.37 -14.30
N LYS A 323 -8.41 4.56 -13.81
CA LYS A 323 -8.48 3.12 -14.10
C LYS A 323 -8.54 2.82 -15.60
N GLU A 324 -9.30 3.61 -16.35
CA GLU A 324 -9.46 3.42 -17.80
C GLU A 324 -8.12 3.62 -18.52
N ASN A 325 -7.43 4.73 -18.24
CA ASN A 325 -6.13 5.05 -18.80
C ASN A 325 -5.09 3.98 -18.45
N VAL A 326 -5.03 3.57 -17.17
CA VAL A 326 -4.15 2.47 -16.75
C VAL A 326 -4.46 1.20 -17.54
N GLY A 327 -5.73 0.80 -17.65
CA GLY A 327 -6.12 -0.42 -18.35
C GLY A 327 -5.86 -0.39 -19.86
N ILE A 328 -5.97 0.76 -20.51
CA ILE A 328 -5.60 0.92 -21.93
C ILE A 328 -4.09 0.76 -22.08
N LEU A 329 -3.30 1.49 -21.30
CA LEU A 329 -1.85 1.51 -21.44
C LEU A 329 -1.22 0.18 -21.04
N VAL A 330 -1.70 -0.48 -19.99
CA VAL A 330 -1.22 -1.83 -19.61
C VAL A 330 -1.45 -2.81 -20.76
N ARG A 331 -2.65 -2.83 -21.37
CA ARG A 331 -2.93 -3.70 -22.53
C ARG A 331 -2.02 -3.41 -23.73
N GLN A 332 -1.58 -2.17 -23.92
CA GLN A 332 -0.62 -1.83 -24.97
C GLN A 332 0.82 -2.23 -24.61
N LEU A 333 1.20 -2.12 -23.34
CA LEU A 333 2.57 -2.39 -22.86
C LEU A 333 2.85 -3.90 -22.69
N VAL A 334 1.83 -4.70 -22.40
CA VAL A 334 1.89 -6.16 -22.25
C VAL A 334 0.74 -6.85 -22.99
N PRO A 335 0.66 -6.72 -24.33
CA PRO A 335 -0.46 -7.25 -25.12
C PRO A 335 -0.59 -8.78 -25.05
N GLU A 336 0.47 -9.48 -24.66
CA GLU A 336 0.52 -10.92 -24.53
C GLU A 336 -0.18 -11.49 -23.28
N HIS A 337 -0.48 -10.65 -22.28
CA HIS A 337 -1.08 -11.06 -21.00
C HIS A 337 -2.33 -10.26 -20.67
N GLN A 338 -3.34 -10.92 -20.08
CA GLN A 338 -4.52 -10.25 -19.57
C GLN A 338 -4.26 -9.68 -18.18
N VAL A 339 -4.61 -8.40 -17.99
CA VAL A 339 -4.54 -7.73 -16.69
C VAL A 339 -5.93 -7.28 -16.26
N SER A 340 -6.34 -7.69 -15.06
CA SER A 340 -7.60 -7.27 -14.45
C SER A 340 -7.37 -6.54 -13.13
N PHE A 341 -8.33 -5.70 -12.74
CA PHE A 341 -8.27 -4.91 -11.51
C PHE A 341 -9.52 -5.20 -10.68
N VAL A 342 -9.33 -5.58 -9.42
CA VAL A 342 -10.41 -5.96 -8.53
C VAL A 342 -10.35 -5.17 -7.24
N PHE A 343 -11.53 -4.79 -6.75
CA PHE A 343 -11.73 -4.21 -5.45
C PHE A 343 -12.23 -5.29 -4.50
N ILE A 344 -11.62 -5.41 -3.33
CA ILE A 344 -12.07 -6.32 -2.28
C ILE A 344 -12.56 -5.48 -1.11
N GLU A 345 -13.84 -5.58 -0.82
CA GLU A 345 -14.44 -4.96 0.36
C GLU A 345 -13.80 -5.55 1.63
N GLU A 346 -13.51 -4.70 2.62
CA GLU A 346 -12.83 -5.10 3.86
C GLU A 346 -11.45 -5.78 3.63
N SER A 347 -10.77 -5.47 2.50
CA SER A 347 -9.44 -6.01 2.14
C SER A 347 -8.44 -5.95 3.29
N GLY A 348 -8.40 -4.82 4.01
CA GLY A 348 -7.49 -4.63 5.13
C GLY A 348 -7.72 -5.62 6.27
N VAL A 349 -8.98 -5.98 6.53
CA VAL A 349 -9.36 -6.96 7.56
C VAL A 349 -9.12 -8.38 7.08
N LEU A 350 -9.61 -8.72 5.89
CA LEU A 350 -9.47 -10.04 5.29
C LEU A 350 -7.99 -10.41 5.08
N GLY A 351 -7.20 -9.44 4.65
CA GLY A 351 -5.77 -9.55 4.44
C GLY A 351 -4.98 -9.85 5.71
N ALA A 352 -5.21 -9.05 6.77
CA ALA A 352 -4.62 -9.32 8.08
C ALA A 352 -5.05 -10.69 8.62
N ALA A 353 -6.34 -11.03 8.50
CA ALA A 353 -6.83 -12.32 8.97
C ALA A 353 -6.10 -13.51 8.32
N LYS A 354 -5.66 -13.39 7.06
CA LYS A 354 -4.86 -14.42 6.38
C LYS A 354 -3.43 -14.58 6.92
N LEU A 355 -2.94 -13.68 7.78
CA LEU A 355 -1.65 -13.86 8.46
C LEU A 355 -1.66 -15.05 9.43
N ILE A 356 -2.83 -15.40 9.95
CA ILE A 356 -2.99 -16.40 11.02
C ILE A 356 -4.04 -17.47 10.72
N SER A 357 -4.78 -17.39 9.60
CA SER A 357 -5.91 -18.27 9.26
C SER A 357 -5.75 -19.09 7.98
#